data_AF-A0A7Z9XPF0-F1
#
_entry.id   AF-A0A7Z9XPF0-F1
#
_cell.length_a   1.000
_cell.length_b   1.000
_cell.length_c   1.000
_cell.angle_alpha   90.00
_cell.angle_beta   90.00
_cell.angle_gamma   90.00
#
_symmetry.space_group_name_H-M   'P 1'
#
loop_
_entity.id
_entity.type
_entity.pdbx_description
1 polymer ?
#
loop_
_entity_poly.entity_id
_entity_poly.type
_entity_poly.pdbx_seq_one_letter_code
_entity_poly.pdbx_strand_id
1 'polypeptide(L)'
;MVTNAFFLKRLNDHVQYLKKVQGAIEDKNRFEGTDPHHCKLGEWLYGSGPDEAAQISAEARVIFDQLFEPHERFHNASARALEKHAAGDDAGCEQEMTEMHTLSGVLVNILLKLDELSH
;
A
#
# COMPACT_ATOMS: atom_id res chain seq x y z
N MET A 1 18.11 -6.42 -6.84
CA MET A 1 17.48 -6.56 -8.17
C MET A 1 16.05 -7.00 -7.96
N VAL A 2 15.12 -6.14 -8.38
CA VAL A 2 13.68 -6.42 -8.36
C VAL A 2 13.42 -7.64 -9.27
N THR A 3 12.59 -8.57 -8.81
CA THR A 3 12.23 -9.76 -9.58
C THR A 3 10.70 -9.83 -9.65
N ASN A 4 10.13 -10.55 -10.62
CA ASN A 4 8.69 -10.77 -10.69
C ASN A 4 8.11 -11.33 -9.36
N ALA A 5 8.91 -12.16 -8.67
CA ALA A 5 8.59 -12.66 -7.33
C ALA A 5 8.48 -11.57 -6.24
N PHE A 6 9.16 -10.43 -6.38
CA PHE A 6 9.03 -9.28 -5.48
C PHE A 6 7.63 -8.68 -5.55
N PHE A 7 7.15 -8.33 -6.75
CA PHE A 7 5.85 -7.69 -6.93
C PHE A 7 4.70 -8.58 -6.47
N LEU A 8 4.73 -9.86 -6.82
CA LEU A 8 3.74 -10.84 -6.35
C LEU A 8 3.72 -10.95 -4.83
N LYS A 9 4.88 -10.90 -4.16
CA LYS A 9 4.95 -10.87 -2.69
C LYS A 9 4.34 -9.60 -2.12
N ARG A 10 4.59 -8.42 -2.71
CA ARG A 10 4.00 -7.15 -2.26
C ARG A 10 2.48 -7.12 -2.40
N LEU A 11 1.95 -7.66 -3.51
CA LEU A 11 0.51 -7.83 -3.71
C LEU A 11 -0.09 -8.77 -2.66
N ASN A 12 0.59 -9.87 -2.34
CA ASN A 12 0.15 -10.77 -1.28
C ASN A 12 0.16 -10.08 0.09
N ASP A 13 1.24 -9.38 0.45
CA ASP A 13 1.36 -8.62 1.69
C ASP A 13 0.19 -7.62 1.83
N HIS A 14 -0.15 -6.91 0.75
CA HIS A 14 -1.29 -5.99 0.68
C HIS A 14 -2.65 -6.68 0.90
N VAL A 15 -2.90 -7.82 0.25
CA VAL A 15 -4.15 -8.59 0.46
C VAL A 15 -4.28 -9.06 1.91
N GLN A 16 -3.18 -9.47 2.55
CA GLN A 16 -3.20 -9.82 3.97
C GLN A 16 -3.46 -8.62 4.86
N TYR A 17 -2.93 -7.44 4.50
CA TYR A 17 -3.21 -6.19 5.22
C TYR A 17 -4.71 -5.84 5.18
N LEU A 18 -5.33 -5.83 4.00
CA LEU A 18 -6.76 -5.55 3.85
C LEU A 18 -7.63 -6.51 4.68
N LYS A 19 -7.28 -7.80 4.71
CA LYS A 19 -7.97 -8.79 5.55
C LYS A 19 -7.88 -8.48 7.04
N LYS A 20 -6.74 -7.97 7.51
CA LYS A 20 -6.57 -7.59 8.92
C LYS A 20 -7.43 -6.37 9.25
N VAL A 21 -7.42 -5.34 8.41
CA VAL A 21 -8.27 -4.15 8.57
C VAL A 21 -9.75 -4.52 8.58
N GLN A 22 -10.20 -5.29 7.59
CA GLN A 22 -11.58 -5.77 7.54
C GLN A 22 -11.96 -6.57 8.78
N GLY A 23 -11.07 -7.47 9.23
CA GLY A 23 -11.31 -8.24 10.44
C GLY A 23 -11.33 -7.38 11.73
N ALA A 24 -10.67 -6.23 11.75
CA ALA A 24 -10.78 -5.29 12.87
C ALA A 24 -12.11 -4.55 12.85
N ILE A 25 -12.57 -4.11 11.68
CA ILE A 25 -13.88 -3.48 11.48
C ILE A 25 -15.03 -4.46 11.79
N GLU A 26 -14.83 -5.75 11.56
CA GLU A 26 -15.81 -6.80 11.92
C GLU A 26 -15.67 -7.29 13.37
N ASP A 27 -14.85 -6.63 14.19
CA ASP A 27 -14.53 -7.00 15.58
C ASP A 27 -13.98 -8.45 15.73
N LYS A 28 -13.42 -9.02 14.67
CA LYS A 28 -12.79 -10.36 14.64
C LYS A 28 -11.33 -10.35 15.07
N ASN A 29 -10.67 -9.19 15.08
CA ASN A 29 -9.30 -9.02 15.55
C ASN A 29 -9.07 -7.59 16.10
N ARG A 30 -7.86 -7.30 16.61
CA ARG A 30 -7.49 -5.99 17.18
C ARG A 30 -6.41 -5.29 16.38
N PHE A 31 -6.46 -5.39 15.05
CA PHE A 31 -5.47 -4.75 14.19
C PHE A 31 -5.67 -3.23 14.18
N GLU A 32 -4.60 -2.48 14.41
CA GLU A 32 -4.62 -1.01 14.54
C GLU A 32 -4.01 -0.30 13.31
N GLY A 33 -3.75 -1.03 12.24
CA GLY A 33 -3.01 -0.53 11.08
C GLY A 33 -1.51 -0.76 11.22
N THR A 34 -0.75 -0.18 10.29
CA THR A 34 0.72 -0.20 10.32
C THR A 34 1.23 1.12 9.80
N ASP A 35 2.32 1.62 10.38
CA ASP A 35 3.05 2.77 9.85
C ASP A 35 3.47 2.49 8.39
N PRO A 36 3.25 3.43 7.45
CA PRO A 36 3.64 3.23 6.05
C PRO A 36 5.12 2.87 5.91
N HIS A 37 6.03 3.41 6.72
CA HIS A 37 7.47 3.16 6.60
C HIS A 37 7.90 1.79 7.13
N HIS A 38 7.05 1.13 7.92
CA HIS A 38 7.33 -0.17 8.54
C HIS A 38 6.61 -1.35 7.87
N CYS A 39 5.95 -1.11 6.74
CA CYS A 39 5.47 -2.19 5.89
C CYS A 39 6.58 -2.59 4.89
N LYS A 40 6.58 -3.84 4.41
CA LYS A 40 7.64 -4.32 3.50
C LYS A 40 7.75 -3.52 2.18
N LEU A 41 6.66 -2.88 1.74
CA LEU A 41 6.71 -1.97 0.60
C LEU A 41 7.35 -0.64 1.01
N GLY A 42 6.96 -0.06 2.15
CA GLY A 42 7.57 1.14 2.71
C GLY A 42 9.06 1.00 2.98
N GLU A 43 9.49 -0.08 3.64
CA GLU A 43 10.90 -0.37 3.89
C GLU A 43 11.71 -0.38 2.57
N TRP A 44 11.11 -0.87 1.49
CA TRP A 44 11.73 -0.83 0.17
C TRP A 44 11.68 0.58 -0.45
N LEU A 45 10.55 1.28 -0.40
CA LEU A 45 10.38 2.64 -0.93
C LEU A 45 11.40 3.62 -0.34
N TYR A 46 11.62 3.54 0.98
CA TYR A 46 12.53 4.41 1.70
C TYR A 46 13.95 3.83 1.86
N GLY A 47 14.14 2.58 1.45
CA GLY A 47 15.42 1.87 1.48
C GLY A 47 16.05 1.77 0.10
N SER A 48 16.13 0.54 -0.43
CA SER A 48 16.84 0.25 -1.69
C SER A 48 16.07 0.61 -2.96
N GLY A 49 14.76 0.85 -2.87
CA GLY A 49 13.88 1.08 -4.03
C GLY A 49 14.30 2.21 -4.97
N PRO A 50 14.72 3.40 -4.48
CA PRO A 50 15.12 4.51 -5.35
C PRO A 50 16.33 4.18 -6.22
N ASP A 51 17.30 3.44 -5.68
CA ASP A 51 18.50 3.01 -6.39
C ASP A 51 18.18 1.88 -7.38
N GLU A 52 17.37 0.90 -6.97
CA GLU A 52 16.94 -0.19 -7.84
C GLU A 52 16.11 0.32 -9.03
N ALA A 53 15.22 1.29 -8.82
CA ALA A 53 14.44 1.90 -9.90
C ALA A 53 15.33 2.71 -10.85
N ALA A 54 16.30 3.45 -10.32
CA ALA A 54 17.25 4.21 -11.15
C ALA A 54 18.18 3.31 -11.99
N GLN A 55 18.47 2.09 -11.52
CA GLN A 55 19.23 1.09 -12.27
C GLN A 55 18.45 0.52 -13.47
N ILE A 56 17.11 0.53 -13.43
CA ILE A 56 16.27 0.10 -14.54
C ILE A 56 16.29 1.15 -15.65
N SER A 57 15.83 2.37 -15.35
CA SER A 57 15.87 3.52 -16.27
C SER A 57 15.49 4.82 -15.55
N ALA A 58 15.76 5.96 -16.18
CA ALA A 58 15.28 7.25 -15.68
C ALA A 58 13.73 7.32 -15.63
N GLU A 59 13.05 6.68 -16.59
CA GLU A 59 11.59 6.56 -16.61
C GLU A 59 11.07 5.72 -15.44
N ALA A 60 11.70 4.57 -15.17
CA ALA A 60 11.35 3.73 -14.03
C ALA A 60 11.50 4.49 -12.71
N ARG A 61 12.52 5.35 -12.57
CA ARG A 61 12.65 6.21 -11.39
C ARG A 61 11.48 7.19 -11.24
N VAL A 62 11.05 7.83 -12.33
CA VAL A 62 9.91 8.76 -12.32
C VAL A 62 8.61 8.03 -11.94
N ILE A 63 8.40 6.82 -12.43
CA ILE A 63 7.23 6.01 -12.06
C ILE A 63 7.32 5.55 -10.61
N PHE A 64 8.50 5.16 -10.14
CA PHE A 64 8.74 4.75 -8.76
C PHE A 64 8.41 5.88 -7.78
N ASP A 65 8.81 7.11 -8.06
CA ASP A 65 8.53 8.26 -7.20
C ASP A 65 7.02 8.53 -7.05
N GLN A 66 6.17 8.02 -7.95
CA GLN A 66 4.70 8.12 -7.83
C GLN A 66 4.11 7.19 -6.77
N LEU A 67 4.86 6.24 -6.22
CA LEU A 67 4.38 5.33 -5.19
C LEU A 67 4.22 5.99 -3.82
N PHE A 68 5.05 7.00 -3.50
CA PHE A 68 5.15 7.54 -2.14
C PHE A 68 3.82 8.13 -1.63
N GLU A 69 3.21 9.05 -2.38
CA GLU A 69 1.96 9.72 -1.98
C GLU A 69 0.77 8.76 -1.83
N PRO A 70 0.43 7.90 -2.82
CA PRO A 70 -0.72 7.02 -2.69
C PRO A 70 -0.50 5.95 -1.61
N HIS A 71 0.75 5.56 -1.35
CA HIS A 71 1.09 4.63 -0.28
C HIS A 71 0.86 5.24 1.10
N GLU A 72 1.34 6.46 1.33
CA GLU A 72 1.10 7.18 2.58
C GLU A 72 -0.40 7.41 2.80
N ARG A 73 -1.12 7.85 1.76
CA ARG A 73 -2.57 8.03 1.82
C ARG A 73 -3.32 6.74 2.10
N PHE A 74 -2.88 5.61 1.56
CA PHE A 74 -3.51 4.30 1.81
C PHE A 74 -3.44 3.94 3.29
N HIS A 75 -2.25 4.10 3.90
CA HIS A 75 -2.06 3.84 5.32
C HIS A 75 -2.87 4.81 6.19
N ASN A 76 -2.89 6.10 5.83
CA ASN A 76 -3.69 7.11 6.52
C ASN A 76 -5.20 6.82 6.44
N ALA A 77 -5.71 6.41 5.28
CA ALA A 77 -7.10 6.00 5.12
C ALA A 77 -7.42 4.77 5.99
N SER A 78 -6.51 3.81 6.08
CA SER A 78 -6.70 2.65 6.97
C SER A 78 -6.76 3.02 8.46
N ALA A 79 -5.91 3.95 8.90
CA ALA A 79 -5.94 4.44 10.27
C ALA A 79 -7.26 5.18 10.56
N ARG A 80 -7.71 6.04 9.63
CA ARG A 80 -9.00 6.73 9.75
C ARG A 80 -10.18 5.75 9.76
N ALA A 81 -10.18 4.73 8.90
CA ALA A 81 -11.24 3.71 8.89
C ALA A 81 -11.39 3.04 10.27
N LEU A 82 -10.27 2.65 10.88
CA LEU A 82 -10.24 2.02 12.21
C LEU A 82 -10.68 2.98 13.32
N GLU A 83 -10.25 4.25 13.26
CA GLU A 83 -10.69 5.29 14.20
C GLU A 83 -12.19 5.54 14.11
N LYS A 84 -12.72 5.62 12.88
CA LYS A 84 -14.15 5.82 12.60
C LYS A 84 -14.99 4.65 13.09
N HIS A 85 -14.54 3.41 12.86
CA HIS A 85 -15.14 2.21 13.43
C HIS A 85 -15.18 2.27 14.96
N ALA A 86 -14.05 2.60 15.60
CA ALA A 86 -13.98 2.72 17.06
C ALA A 86 -14.90 3.82 17.63
N ALA A 87 -15.21 4.85 16.84
CA ALA A 87 -16.15 5.90 17.18
C ALA A 87 -17.63 5.57 16.88
N GLY A 88 -17.92 4.43 16.24
CA GLY A 88 -19.27 4.05 15.79
C GLY A 88 -19.76 4.85 14.58
N ASP A 89 -18.84 5.45 13.81
CA ASP A 89 -19.13 6.18 12.57
C ASP A 89 -19.02 5.23 11.37
N ASP A 90 -20.03 4.37 11.21
CA ASP A 90 -20.07 3.35 10.15
C ASP A 90 -19.93 3.94 8.75
N ALA A 91 -20.62 5.06 8.50
CA ALA A 91 -20.57 5.76 7.22
C ALA A 91 -19.18 6.34 6.93
N GLY A 92 -18.54 6.96 7.93
CA GLY A 92 -17.17 7.42 7.83
C GLY A 92 -16.19 6.26 7.59
N CYS A 93 -16.38 5.13 8.29
CA CYS A 93 -15.56 3.93 8.08
C CYS A 93 -15.68 3.42 6.63
N GLU A 94 -16.89 3.33 6.08
CA GLU A 94 -17.11 2.88 4.70
C GLU A 94 -16.47 3.83 3.66
N GLN A 95 -16.52 5.14 3.90
CA GLN A 95 -15.86 6.13 3.04
C GLN A 95 -14.34 5.93 3.01
N GLU A 96 -13.72 5.73 4.17
CA GLU A 96 -12.28 5.52 4.26
C GLU A 96 -11.85 4.18 3.66
N MET A 97 -12.66 3.13 3.82
CA MET A 97 -12.44 1.84 3.15
C MET A 97 -12.55 1.96 1.62
N THR A 98 -13.47 2.78 1.13
CA THR A 98 -13.58 3.07 -0.31
C THR A 98 -12.34 3.79 -0.85
N GLU A 99 -11.84 4.79 -0.11
CA GLU A 99 -10.59 5.49 -0.44
C GLU A 99 -9.40 4.51 -0.46
N MET A 100 -9.30 3.62 0.54
CA MET A 100 -8.28 2.58 0.56
C MET A 100 -8.32 1.70 -0.69
N HIS A 101 -9.49 1.26 -1.14
CA HIS A 101 -9.62 0.43 -2.34
C HIS A 101 -9.21 1.17 -3.61
N THR A 102 -9.59 2.45 -3.73
CA THR A 102 -9.16 3.31 -4.83
C THR A 102 -7.63 3.46 -4.88
N LEU A 103 -7.02 3.79 -3.74
CA LEU A 103 -5.57 3.95 -3.62
C LEU A 103 -4.83 2.63 -3.86
N SER A 104 -5.42 1.50 -3.45
CA SER A 104 -4.89 0.16 -3.76
C SER A 104 -4.80 -0.04 -5.26
N GLY A 105 -5.85 0.32 -6.01
CA GLY A 105 -5.84 0.26 -7.47
C GLY A 105 -4.73 1.13 -8.10
N VAL A 106 -4.52 2.34 -7.57
CA VAL A 106 -3.43 3.23 -8.02
C VAL A 106 -2.07 2.58 -7.77
N LEU A 107 -1.81 2.11 -6.56
CA LEU A 107 -0.55 1.46 -6.19
C LEU A 107 -0.24 0.23 -7.05
N VAL A 108 -1.23 -0.64 -7.24
CA VAL A 108 -1.07 -1.85 -8.08
C VAL A 108 -0.72 -1.46 -9.52
N ASN A 109 -1.39 -0.46 -10.09
CA ASN A 109 -1.10 -0.01 -11.46
C ASN A 109 0.32 0.56 -11.59
N ILE A 110 0.80 1.32 -10.61
CA ILE A 110 2.17 1.85 -10.63
C ILE A 110 3.19 0.71 -10.53
N LEU A 111 2.96 -0.25 -9.63
CA LEU A 111 3.84 -1.42 -9.46
C LEU A 111 3.89 -2.28 -10.73
N LEU A 112 2.76 -2.49 -11.42
CA LEU A 112 2.74 -3.24 -12.68
C LEU A 112 3.55 -2.53 -13.78
N LYS A 113 3.42 -1.20 -13.90
CA LYS A 113 4.24 -0.43 -14.85
C LYS A 113 5.73 -0.53 -14.55
N LEU A 114 6.12 -0.57 -13.28
CA LEU A 114 7.52 -0.78 -12.90
C LEU A 114 8.02 -2.19 -13.25
N ASP A 115 7.19 -3.22 -13.05
CA ASP A 115 7.52 -4.59 -13.44
C ASP A 115 7.72 -4.70 -14.95
N GLU A 116 6.82 -4.09 -15.75
CA GLU A 116 6.93 -4.04 -17.21
C GLU A 116 8.26 -3.43 -17.69
N LEU A 117 8.74 -2.37 -17.02
CA LEU A 117 10.02 -1.73 -17.36
C LEU A 117 11.26 -2.52 -16.90
N SER A 118 11.08 -3.51 -16.03
CA SER A 118 12.17 -4.32 -15.47
C SER A 118 12.55 -5.54 -16.33
N HIS A 119 11.87 -5.72 -17.46
CA HIS A 119 12.04 -6.80 -18.43
C HIS A 119 12.62 -6.30 -19.76
#